data_AF-A0A9P4SHH6-F1
#
_entry.id   AF-A0A9P4SHH6-F1
#
_cell.length_a   1.000
_cell.length_b   1.000
_cell.length_c   1.000
_cell.angle_alpha   90.00
_cell.angle_beta   90.00
_cell.angle_gamma   90.00
#
_symmetry.space_group_name_H-M   'P 1'
#
loop_
_entity.id
_entity.type
_entity.pdbx_description
1 polymer ?
#
loop_
_entity_poly.entity_id
_entity_poly.type
_entity_poly.pdbx_seq_one_letter_code
_entity_poly.pdbx_strand_id
1 'polypeptide(L)'
;MSDGLNEARAMRVAEIISDFRNLQHYIAQINASPSAEEYYLEGYALLRQCAVEAQSVLAQPFSASAASPRGDSEMEKQQLRS
;
A
#
# COMPACT_ATOMS: atom_id res chain seq x y z
N MET A 1 1.15 5.99 33.03
CA MET A 1 -0.06 5.42 32.39
C MET A 1 0.09 5.64 30.90
N SER A 2 0.05 4.58 30.09
CA SER A 2 -0.03 4.70 28.62
C SER A 2 -1.32 5.44 28.28
N ASP A 3 -1.23 6.42 27.41
CA ASP A 3 -2.28 7.37 27.03
C ASP A 3 -3.53 6.75 26.35
N GLY A 4 -3.67 5.41 26.31
CA GLY A 4 -4.69 4.69 25.53
C GLY A 4 -4.49 4.77 24.00
N LEU A 5 -3.86 5.84 23.52
CA LEU A 5 -3.54 6.06 22.11
C LEU A 5 -2.47 5.07 21.60
N ASN A 6 -1.62 4.51 22.48
CA ASN A 6 -0.68 3.45 22.10
C ASN A 6 -1.39 2.19 21.57
N GLU A 7 -2.52 1.80 22.16
CA GLU A 7 -3.29 0.64 21.72
C GLU A 7 -3.99 0.92 20.39
N ALA A 8 -4.59 2.10 20.24
CA ALA A 8 -5.17 2.56 18.97
C ALA A 8 -4.11 2.63 17.84
N ARG A 9 -2.91 3.15 18.14
CA ARG A 9 -1.76 3.14 17.22
C ARG A 9 -1.38 1.72 16.81
N ALA A 10 -1.29 0.80 17.78
CA ALA A 10 -0.94 -0.59 17.51
C ALA A 10 -1.99 -1.28 16.62
N MET A 11 -3.28 -1.05 16.89
CA MET A 11 -4.38 -1.57 16.07
C MET A 11 -4.30 -1.05 14.63
N ARG A 12 -4.15 0.26 14.44
CA ARG A 12 -4.06 0.85 13.09
C ARG A 12 -2.83 0.37 12.32
N VAL A 13 -1.69 0.19 12.98
CA VAL A 13 -0.50 -0.41 12.37
C VAL A 13 -0.77 -1.86 11.96
N ALA A 14 -1.46 -2.64 12.79
CA ALA A 14 -1.81 -4.03 12.47
C ALA A 14 -2.74 -4.12 11.25
N GLU A 15 -3.73 -3.23 11.13
CA GLU A 15 -4.61 -3.12 9.96
C GLU A 15 -3.82 -2.80 8.69
N ILE A 16 -2.98 -1.75 8.73
CA ILE A 16 -2.15 -1.36 7.59
C ILE A 16 -1.23 -2.51 7.15
N ILE A 17 -0.62 -3.24 8.09
CA ILE A 17 0.24 -4.39 7.79
C ILE A 17 -0.58 -5.52 7.16
N SER A 18 -1.79 -5.78 7.65
CA SER A 18 -2.71 -6.78 7.10
C SER A 18 -3.08 -6.44 5.65
N ASP A 19 -3.48 -5.19 5.39
CA ASP A 19 -3.82 -4.72 4.05
C ASP A 19 -2.62 -4.78 3.11
N PHE A 20 -1.43 -4.38 3.58
CA PHE A 20 -0.22 -4.48 2.78
C PHE A 20 0.13 -5.92 2.41
N ARG A 21 -0.02 -6.88 3.33
CA ARG A 21 0.16 -8.30 3.03
C ARG A 21 -0.87 -8.82 2.02
N ASN A 22 -2.12 -8.35 2.12
CA ASN A 22 -3.16 -8.69 1.15
C ASN A 22 -2.79 -8.17 -0.25
N LEU A 23 -2.34 -6.91 -0.34
CA LEU A 23 -1.86 -6.34 -1.60
C LEU A 23 -0.70 -7.14 -2.18
N GLN A 24 0.31 -7.48 -1.37
CA GLN A 24 1.41 -8.34 -1.79
C GLN A 24 0.92 -9.68 -2.34
N HIS A 25 -0.03 -10.32 -1.65
CA HIS A 25 -0.59 -11.61 -2.05
C HIS A 25 -1.32 -11.52 -3.40
N TYR A 26 -2.19 -10.53 -3.59
CA TYR A 26 -2.93 -10.37 -4.83
C TYR A 26 -2.04 -9.95 -6.00
N ILE A 27 -1.07 -9.06 -5.77
CA ILE A 27 -0.11 -8.63 -6.80
C ILE A 27 0.75 -9.81 -7.27
N ALA A 28 1.17 -10.69 -6.36
CA ALA A 28 1.95 -11.89 -6.70
C ALA A 28 1.16 -12.90 -7.55
N GLN A 29 -0.17 -12.85 -7.53
CA GLN A 29 -1.04 -13.73 -8.33
C GLN A 29 -1.36 -13.18 -9.72
N ILE A 30 -0.96 -11.95 -10.04
CA ILE A 30 -1.21 -11.37 -11.36
C ILE A 30 -0.45 -12.18 -12.42
N ASN A 31 -1.19 -12.85 -13.30
CA ASN A 31 -0.63 -13.52 -14.46
C ASN A 31 -0.62 -12.57 -15.66
N ALA A 32 0.50 -11.89 -15.87
CA ALA A 32 0.71 -10.99 -16.99
C ALA A 32 1.63 -11.59 -18.09
N SER A 33 1.79 -12.92 -18.12
CA SER A 33 2.57 -13.64 -19.12
C SER A 33 1.66 -14.33 -20.14
N PRO A 34 1.16 -13.60 -21.16
CA PRO A 34 0.39 -14.18 -22.24
C PRO A 34 1.24 -15.08 -23.15
N SER A 35 0.58 -15.81 -24.05
CA SER A 35 1.26 -16.45 -25.18
C SER A 35 1.91 -15.42 -26.11
N ALA A 36 2.83 -15.86 -26.97
CA ALA A 36 3.50 -14.99 -27.93
C ALA A 36 2.52 -14.32 -28.92
N GLU A 37 1.45 -15.02 -29.30
CA GLU A 37 0.42 -14.52 -30.21
C GLU A 37 -0.39 -13.37 -29.60
N GLU A 38 -0.58 -13.41 -28.28
CA GLU A 38 -1.39 -12.45 -27.52
C GLU A 38 -0.57 -11.29 -26.94
N TYR A 39 0.77 -11.35 -27.04
CA TYR A 39 1.66 -10.42 -26.35
C TYR A 39 1.38 -8.94 -26.67
N TYR A 40 1.04 -8.64 -27.92
CA TYR A 40 0.75 -7.28 -28.39
C TYR A 40 -0.73 -6.88 -28.35
N LEU A 41 -1.60 -7.76 -27.86
CA LEU A 41 -2.99 -7.37 -27.63
C LEU A 41 -3.04 -6.30 -26.54
N GLU A 42 -3.81 -5.25 -26.79
CA GLU A 42 -3.90 -4.06 -25.93
C GLU A 42 -4.19 -4.42 -24.47
N GLY A 43 -5.11 -5.35 -24.23
CA GLY A 43 -5.46 -5.82 -22.89
C GLY A 43 -4.26 -6.41 -22.14
N TYR A 44 -3.43 -7.21 -22.80
CA TYR A 44 -2.23 -7.78 -22.19
C TYR A 44 -1.09 -6.76 -22.05
N ALA A 45 -0.98 -5.81 -22.98
CA ALA A 45 -0.04 -4.70 -22.86
C ALA A 45 -0.37 -3.85 -21.61
N LEU A 46 -1.65 -3.49 -21.43
CA LEU A 46 -2.12 -2.76 -20.26
C LEU A 46 -1.94 -3.57 -18.97
N LEU A 47 -2.29 -4.86 -18.97
CA LEU A 47 -2.14 -5.72 -17.79
C LEU A 47 -0.67 -5.80 -17.32
N ARG A 48 0.28 -5.93 -18.25
CA ARG A 48 1.72 -5.91 -17.91
C ARG A 48 2.15 -4.57 -17.33
N GLN A 49 1.66 -3.46 -17.88
CA GLN A 49 1.94 -2.13 -17.34
C GLN A 49 1.42 -2.01 -15.90
N CYS A 50 0.17 -2.42 -15.64
CA CYS A 50 -0.41 -2.44 -14.30
C CYS A 50 0.36 -3.34 -13.33
N ALA A 51 0.84 -4.50 -13.79
CA ALA A 51 1.66 -5.39 -12.97
C ALA A 51 2.99 -4.73 -12.57
N VAL A 52 3.65 -4.03 -13.50
CA VAL A 52 4.89 -3.29 -13.22
C VAL A 52 4.64 -2.14 -12.23
N GLU A 53 3.58 -1.37 -12.43
CA GLU A 53 3.19 -0.29 -11.52
C GLU A 53 2.87 -0.81 -10.12
N ALA A 54 2.14 -1.92 -10.01
CA ALA A 54 1.84 -2.54 -8.73
C ALA A 54 3.11 -3.01 -7.99
N GLN A 55 4.08 -3.59 -8.71
CA GLN A 55 5.38 -3.95 -8.14
C GLN A 55 6.17 -2.72 -7.68
N SER A 56 6.07 -1.59 -8.40
CA SER A 56 6.72 -0.34 -8.01
C SER A 56 6.17 0.21 -6.69
N VAL A 57 4.85 0.08 -6.44
CA VAL A 57 4.22 0.46 -5.17
C VAL A 57 4.78 -0.36 -4.01
N LEU A 58 4.97 -1.68 -4.22
CA LEU A 58 5.55 -2.56 -3.20
C LEU A 58 7.04 -2.30 -2.95
N ALA A 59 7.78 -1.89 -3.97
CA ALA A 59 9.21 -1.59 -3.89
C ALA A 59 9.52 -0.19 -3.34
N GLN A 60 8.52 0.69 -3.23
CA GLN A 60 8.72 2.06 -2.80
C GLN A 60 9.18 2.10 -1.33
N PRO A 61 10.35 2.69 -1.03
CA PRO A 61 10.82 2.82 0.34
C PRO A 61 9.93 3.79 1.11
N PHE A 62 9.80 3.56 2.42
CA PHE A 62 9.16 4.53 3.31
C PHE A 62 9.93 5.85 3.28
N SER A 63 9.24 6.95 2.98
CA SER A 63 9.79 8.31 3.00
C SER A 63 9.02 9.18 3.98
N ALA A 64 9.59 9.38 5.17
CA ALA A 64 9.03 10.24 6.21
C ALA A 64 8.93 11.72 5.81
N SER A 65 9.68 12.15 4.78
CA SER A 65 9.71 13.54 4.32
C SER A 65 8.41 14.02 3.67
N ALA A 66 7.52 13.10 3.27
CA ALA A 66 6.20 13.45 2.70
C ALA A 66 5.16 13.77 3.78
N ALA A 67 5.44 13.46 5.06
CA ALA A 67 4.64 13.95 6.16
C ALA A 67 4.92 15.45 6.32
N SER A 68 3.97 16.27 5.87
CA SER A 68 4.02 17.72 6.04
C SER A 68 4.39 18.06 7.49
N PRO A 69 5.40 18.91 7.75
CA PRO A 69 5.76 19.31 9.12
C PRO A 69 4.66 20.16 9.80
N ARG A 70 3.52 20.35 9.13
CA ARG A 70 2.29 21.02 9.60
C ARG A 70 1.14 20.04 9.85
N GLY A 71 1.40 18.75 10.03
CA GLY A 71 0.42 17.84 10.62
C GLY A 71 0.05 18.37 12.00
N ASP A 72 -1.09 19.03 12.12
CA ASP A 72 -1.59 19.56 13.38
C ASP A 72 -1.67 18.38 14.35
N SER A 73 -0.80 18.34 15.36
CA SER A 73 -0.65 17.16 16.22
C SER A 73 -1.96 16.81 16.94
N GLU A 74 -2.87 17.77 17.06
CA GLU A 74 -4.24 17.56 17.55
C GLU A 74 -5.11 16.81 16.53
N MET A 75 -4.98 17.07 15.22
CA MET A 75 -5.66 16.27 14.18
C MET A 75 -5.12 14.83 14.14
N GLU A 76 -3.80 14.65 14.27
CA GLU A 76 -3.19 13.31 14.33
C GLU A 76 -3.66 12.55 15.57
N LYS A 77 -3.77 13.20 16.75
CA LYS A 77 -4.37 12.59 17.94
C LYS A 77 -5.85 12.29 17.78
N GLN A 78 -6.61 13.16 17.10
CA GLN A 78 -8.04 12.97 16.86
C GLN A 78 -8.27 11.72 16.00
N GLN A 79 -7.43 11.49 14.99
CA GLN A 79 -7.46 10.29 14.13
C GLN A 79 -7.11 8.99 14.88
N LEU A 80 -6.53 9.09 16.08
CA LEU A 80 -6.25 7.94 16.96
C LEU A 80 -7.37 7.69 17.98
N ARG A 81 -8.40 8.54 18.02
CA ARG A 81 -9.55 8.44 18.93
C ARG A 81 -10.85 8.00 18.23
N SER A 82 -10.91 8.06 16.90
CA SER A 82 -12.00 7.57 16.06
C SER A 82 -11.81 6.11 15.71
#